data_AF-A0A317JAB7-F1
#
_entry.id   AF-A0A317JAB7-F1
#
_cell.length_a   1.000
_cell.length_b   1.000
_cell.length_c   1.000
_cell.angle_alpha   90.00
_cell.angle_beta   90.00
_cell.angle_gamma   90.00
#
_symmetry.space_group_name_H-M   'P 1'
#
loop_
_entity.id
_entity.type
_entity.pdbx_description
1 polymer ?
#
loop_
_entity_poly.entity_id
_entity_poly.type
_entity_poly.pdbx_seq_one_letter_code
_entity_poly.pdbx_strand_id
1 'polypeptide(L)'
;MEIQDTYQDDPNPPYGQKGAFRKLTMTVPPQTYQRLLLESIRRKINHEPNHLMSALVREALDEYFTIGDLDAPDRGTVELR
;
A
#
# COMPACT_ATOMS: atom_id res chain seq x y z
N MET A 1 -4.91 10.56 24.15
CA MET A 1 -5.05 9.16 23.72
C MET A 1 -3.86 8.91 22.82
N GLU A 2 -2.79 8.34 23.37
CA GLU A 2 -1.59 8.03 22.59
C GLU A 2 -1.92 6.86 21.67
N ILE A 3 -1.91 7.10 20.37
CA ILE A 3 -1.95 6.03 19.38
C ILE A 3 -0.50 5.53 19.30
N GLN A 4 -0.25 4.38 19.92
CA GLN A 4 1.02 3.67 19.78
C GLN A 4 1.05 3.10 18.35
N ASP A 5 1.52 3.90 17.39
CA ASP A 5 1.75 3.45 16.02
C ASP A 5 3.04 2.61 15.99
N THR A 6 2.90 1.34 16.35
CA THR A 6 3.85 0.31 15.95
C THR A 6 3.24 -0.47 14.78
N TYR A 7 2.97 0.20 13.65
CA TYR A 7 2.57 -0.45 12.41
C TYR A 7 3.82 -0.93 11.66
N GLN A 8 4.47 -1.97 12.20
CA GLN A 8 5.35 -2.81 11.37
C GLN A 8 4.51 -3.95 10.81
N ASP A 9 3.44 -3.60 10.09
CA ASP A 9 2.58 -4.58 9.42
C ASP A 9 3.19 -4.87 8.05
N ASP A 10 3.64 -6.12 7.84
CA ASP A 10 3.97 -6.59 6.50
C ASP A 10 2.82 -6.23 5.54
N PRO A 11 3.06 -5.50 4.43
CA PRO A 11 1.99 -5.09 3.53
C PRO A 11 1.29 -6.30 2.91
N ASN A 12 1.93 -7.49 2.89
CA ASN A 12 1.41 -8.72 2.32
C ASN A 12 1.74 -9.95 3.20
N PRO A 13 1.12 -10.08 4.39
CA PRO A 13 1.35 -11.19 5.28
C PRO A 13 0.92 -12.52 4.62
N PRO A 14 1.53 -13.65 5.01
CA PRO A 14 1.23 -14.95 4.43
C PRO A 14 -0.27 -15.29 4.47
N TYR A 15 -0.73 -15.97 3.41
CA TYR A 15 -2.11 -16.40 3.29
C TYR A 15 -2.59 -17.19 4.52
N GLY A 16 -3.76 -16.83 5.04
CA GLY A 16 -4.35 -17.47 6.23
C GLY A 16 -4.00 -16.80 7.55
N GLN A 17 -3.07 -15.83 7.56
CA GLN A 17 -2.90 -14.94 8.71
C GLN A 17 -3.98 -13.85 8.69
N LYS A 18 -4.57 -13.55 9.85
CA LYS A 18 -5.55 -12.46 10.00
C LYS A 18 -4.82 -11.12 9.96
N GLY A 19 -4.46 -10.66 8.77
CA GLY A 19 -4.11 -9.25 8.58
C GLY A 19 -5.34 -8.39 8.82
N ALA A 20 -5.19 -7.31 9.58
CA ALA A 20 -6.27 -6.34 9.84
C ALA A 20 -6.52 -5.46 8.61
N PHE A 21 -6.95 -6.05 7.50
CA PHE A 21 -7.23 -5.30 6.28
C PHE A 21 -8.57 -4.59 6.36
N ARG A 22 -8.58 -3.30 6.01
CA ARG A 22 -9.80 -2.58 5.66
C ARG A 22 -9.98 -2.63 4.15
N LYS A 23 -11.15 -3.08 3.70
CA LYS A 23 -11.51 -3.04 2.27
C LYS A 23 -11.92 -1.62 1.90
N LEU A 24 -11.31 -1.09 0.86
CA LEU A 24 -11.58 0.24 0.33
C LEU A 24 -11.93 0.14 -1.15
N THR A 25 -12.86 0.96 -1.60
CA THR A 25 -13.11 1.21 -3.01
C THR A 25 -12.51 2.57 -3.33
N MET A 26 -11.66 2.65 -4.35
CA MET A 26 -10.97 3.88 -4.73
C MET A 26 -11.13 4.16 -6.22
N THR A 27 -11.14 5.44 -6.56
CA THR A 27 -11.08 5.92 -7.95
C THR A 27 -9.65 6.31 -8.26
N VAL A 28 -9.12 5.82 -9.38
CA VAL A 28 -7.76 6.13 -9.84
C VAL A 28 -7.77 6.59 -11.30
N PRO A 29 -6.77 7.39 -11.73
CA PRO A 29 -6.61 7.73 -13.14
C PRO A 29 -6.46 6.45 -14.01
N PRO A 30 -7.01 6.42 -15.23
CA PRO A 30 -6.93 5.25 -16.11
C PRO A 30 -5.50 4.77 -16.37
N GLN A 31 -4.57 5.72 -16.51
CA GLN A 31 -3.14 5.42 -16.72
C GLN A 31 -2.53 4.72 -15.50
N THR A 32 -2.90 5.11 -14.29
CA THR A 32 -2.47 4.47 -13.04
C THR A 32 -3.00 3.04 -12.96
N TYR A 33 -4.29 2.85 -13.26
CA TYR A 33 -4.89 1.52 -13.31
C TYR A 33 -4.17 0.60 -14.31
N GLN A 34 -3.87 1.11 -15.51
CA GLN A 34 -3.17 0.34 -16.54
C GLN A 34 -1.76 -0.10 -16.08
N ARG A 35 -1.02 0.78 -15.41
CA ARG A 35 0.31 0.44 -14.85
C ARG A 35 0.21 -0.66 -13.80
N LEU A 36 -0.75 -0.55 -12.88
CA LEU A 36 -0.98 -1.58 -11.85
C LEU A 36 -1.38 -2.92 -12.48
N LEU A 37 -2.23 -2.90 -13.52
CA LEU A 37 -2.64 -4.09 -14.25
C LEU A 37 -1.46 -4.78 -14.95
N LEU A 38 -0.61 -4.01 -15.63
CA LEU A 38 0.57 -4.56 -16.31
C LEU A 38 1.54 -5.20 -15.31
N GLU A 39 1.76 -4.57 -14.17
CA GLU A 39 2.62 -5.13 -13.12
C GLU A 39 2.01 -6.40 -12.50
N SER A 40 0.70 -6.41 -12.26
CA SER A 40 -0.02 -7.60 -11.79
C SER A 40 0.14 -8.77 -12.78
N ILE A 41 0.02 -8.50 -14.08
CA ILE A 41 0.22 -9.51 -15.13
C ILE A 41 1.68 -9.99 -15.16
N ARG A 42 2.65 -9.08 -15.09
CA ARG A 42 4.09 -9.40 -15.06
C ARG A 42 4.41 -10.38 -13.92
N ARG A 43 3.99 -10.04 -12.69
CA ARG A 43 4.20 -10.90 -11.51
C ARG A 43 3.51 -12.24 -11.65
N LYS A 44 2.29 -12.26 -12.21
CA LYS A 44 1.53 -13.49 -12.42
C LYS A 44 2.22 -14.45 -13.41
N ILE A 45 2.72 -13.93 -14.53
CA ILE A 45 3.40 -14.74 -15.57
C ILE A 45 4.72 -15.30 -15.04
N ASN A 46 5.43 -14.52 -14.23
CA ASN A 46 6.72 -14.93 -13.65
C ASN A 46 6.60 -15.78 -12.38
N HIS A 47 5.38 -16.13 -11.96
CA HIS A 47 5.13 -16.81 -10.68
C HIS A 47 5.68 -16.07 -9.45
N GLU A 48 5.74 -14.75 -9.52
CA GLU A 48 6.12 -13.91 -8.40
C GLU A 48 4.96 -13.80 -7.39
N PRO A 49 5.26 -13.71 -6.07
CA PRO A 49 4.25 -13.46 -5.06
C PRO A 49 3.60 -12.08 -5.24
N ASN A 50 2.53 -11.81 -4.49
CA ASN A 50 1.92 -10.48 -4.40
C ASN A 50 1.48 -9.88 -5.75
N HIS A 51 1.07 -10.72 -6.71
CA HIS A 51 0.61 -10.27 -8.03
C HIS A 51 -0.80 -9.64 -8.00
N LEU A 52 -1.51 -9.66 -6.88
CA LEU A 52 -2.85 -9.09 -6.77
C LEU A 52 -2.78 -7.57 -6.74
N MET A 53 -3.74 -6.90 -7.39
CA MET A 53 -3.86 -5.43 -7.37
C MET A 53 -3.82 -4.83 -5.96
N SER A 54 -4.49 -5.47 -5.01
CA SER A 54 -4.50 -5.00 -3.62
C SER A 54 -3.14 -5.13 -2.93
N ALA A 55 -2.32 -6.10 -3.32
CA ALA A 55 -0.97 -6.28 -2.80
C ALA A 55 -0.02 -5.20 -3.33
N LEU A 56 -0.10 -4.91 -4.64
CA LEU A 56 0.66 -3.82 -5.27
C LEU A 56 0.34 -2.45 -4.66
N VAL A 57 -0.95 -2.18 -4.42
CA VAL A 57 -1.38 -0.91 -3.81
C VAL A 57 -0.91 -0.81 -2.36
N ARG A 58 -0.95 -1.91 -1.58
CA ARG A 58 -0.42 -1.90 -0.20
C ARG A 58 1.08 -1.65 -0.18
N GLU A 59 1.86 -2.35 -1.01
CA GLU A 59 3.31 -2.13 -1.15
C GLU A 59 3.62 -0.67 -1.51
N ALA A 60 2.92 -0.10 -2.48
CA ALA A 60 3.14 1.28 -2.90
C ALA A 60 2.77 2.31 -1.82
N LEU A 61 1.72 2.07 -1.05
CA LEU A 61 1.33 2.95 0.06
C LEU A 61 2.32 2.84 1.22
N ASP A 62 2.71 1.62 1.58
CA ASP A 62 3.70 1.34 2.62
C ASP A 62 5.04 2.01 2.29
N GLU A 63 5.51 1.86 1.05
CA GLU A 63 6.71 2.55 0.54
C GLU A 63 6.55 4.07 0.58
N TYR A 64 5.41 4.61 0.13
CA TYR A 64 5.15 6.06 0.13
C TYR A 64 5.21 6.67 1.53
N PHE A 65 4.61 6.02 2.53
CA PHE A 65 4.59 6.51 3.90
C PHE A 65 5.91 6.24 4.65
N THR A 66 6.60 5.15 4.36
CA THR A 66 7.90 4.82 4.98
C THR A 66 9.03 5.71 4.46
N ILE A 67 9.08 5.98 3.15
CA ILE A 67 10.09 6.88 2.57
C ILE A 67 9.81 8.33 3.01
N GLY A 68 8.54 8.71 3.18
CA GLY A 68 8.16 10.02 3.68
C GLY A 68 8.65 10.32 5.11
N ASP A 69 8.92 9.29 5.90
CA ASP A 69 9.39 9.40 7.29
C ASP A 69 10.90 9.69 7.40
N LEU A 70 11.67 9.44 6.34
CA LEU A 70 13.13 9.66 6.34
C LEU A 70 13.55 11.09 5.95
N ASP A 71 12.61 11.94 5.50
CA ASP A 71 12.92 13.26 4.91
C ASP A 71 11.94 14.40 5.29
N ALA A 72 11.23 14.33 6.42
CA ALA A 72 10.28 15.38 6.81
C ALA A 72 10.77 16.31 7.95
N PRO A 73 11.49 17.41 7.65
CA PRO A 73 11.19 18.68 8.27
C PRO A 73 10.09 19.34 7.44
N ASP A 74 8.89 19.47 8.03
CA ASP A 74 7.86 20.40 7.57
C ASP A 74 7.11 20.02 6.27
N ARG A 75 6.12 19.13 6.37
CA ARG A 75 4.90 19.27 5.57
C ARG A 75 3.71 19.50 6.48
N GLY A 76 3.44 20.78 6.69
CA GLY A 76 2.26 21.29 7.38
C GLY A 76 0.97 20.58 6.99
N THR A 77 0.28 20.15 8.04
CA THR A 77 -1.17 20.27 8.23
C THR A 77 -2.09 19.57 7.22
N VAL A 78 -2.61 18.42 7.62
CA VAL A 78 -3.99 18.04 7.28
C VAL A 78 -4.83 18.28 8.54
N GLU A 79 -5.41 19.48 8.70
CA GLU A 79 -6.54 19.64 9.61
C GLU A 79 -7.77 19.00 8.95
N LEU A 80 -8.16 17.84 9.47
CA LEU A 80 -9.45 17.23 9.16
C LEU A 80 -10.53 18.06 9.88
N ARG A 81 -11.29 18.85 9.13
CA ARG A 81 -12.55 19.46 9.58
C ARG A 81 -13.70 18.47 9.49
#